data_AF-A0A1Y3BB86-F1
#
_entry.id   AF-A0A1Y3BB86-F1
#
_cell.length_a   1.000
_cell.length_b   1.000
_cell.length_c   1.000
_cell.angle_alpha   90.00
_cell.angle_beta   90.00
_cell.angle_gamma   90.00
#
_symmetry.space_group_name_H-M   'P 1'
#
loop_
_entity.id
_entity.type
_entity.pdbx_description
1 polymer ?
#
loop_
_entity_poly.entity_id
_entity_poly.type
_entity_poly.pdbx_seq_one_letter_code
_entity_poly.pdbx_strand_id
1 'polypeptide(L)' 'DECQRINCDYLFVVDSDARLTNPQTLRHLIEANRSIIAPMLVRPKEYWSNFWGTITNDGYYSRSHDYVQIIKNER' A
#
# COMPACT_ATOMS: atom_id res chain seq x y z
N ASP A 1 7.66 18.38 4.21
CA ASP A 1 7.96 19.67 4.87
C ASP A 1 7.03 19.94 6.05
N GLU A 2 5.72 20.03 5.86
CA GLU A 2 4.79 20.36 6.96
C GLU A 2 4.81 19.36 8.13
N CYS A 3 4.83 18.06 7.82
CA CYS A 3 4.92 16.97 8.79
C CYS A 3 6.18 17.08 9.68
N GLN A 4 7.30 17.53 9.10
CA GLN A 4 8.55 17.77 9.85
C GLN A 4 8.44 19.05 10.70
N ARG A 5 7.78 20.09 10.19
CA ARG A 5 7.60 21.38 10.89
C ARG A 5 6.83 21.24 12.19
N ILE A 6 5.85 20.34 12.24
CA ILE A 6 5.01 20.12 13.44
C ILE A 6 5.47 18.92 14.29
N ASN A 7 6.65 18.35 14.00
CA ASN A 7 7.19 17.17 14.67
C ASN A 7 6.21 15.98 14.69
N CYS A 8 5.58 15.64 13.56
CA CYS A 8 4.75 14.43 13.51
C CYS A 8 5.61 13.17 13.69
N ASP A 9 5.07 12.20 14.41
CA ASP A 9 5.67 10.87 14.51
C ASP A 9 5.46 10.03 13.24
N TYR A 10 4.33 10.22 12.56
CA TYR A 10 3.93 9.45 11.37
C TYR A 10 3.35 10.34 10.28
N LEU A 11 3.60 9.97 9.02
CA LEU A 11 2.96 10.55 7.84
C LEU A 11 2.03 9.49 7.22
N PHE A 12 0.72 9.79 7.15
CA PHE A 12 -0.24 8.94 6.46
C PHE A 12 -0.74 9.64 5.19
N VAL A 13 -0.30 9.14 4.02
CA VAL A 13 -0.66 9.68 2.70
C VAL A 13 -1.80 8.84 2.12
N VAL A 14 -2.88 9.51 1.71
CA VAL A 14 -4.09 8.86 1.17
C VAL A 14 -4.57 9.64 -0.05
N ASP A 15 -4.58 8.99 -1.20
CA ASP A 15 -5.14 9.55 -2.43
C ASP A 15 -6.68 9.53 -2.39
N SER A 16 -7.33 10.45 -3.10
CA SER A 16 -8.79 10.60 -3.06
C SER A 16 -9.57 9.39 -3.61
N ASP A 17 -8.92 8.54 -4.41
CA ASP A 17 -9.50 7.30 -4.95
C ASP A 17 -9.22 6.06 -4.07
N ALA A 18 -8.42 6.22 -3.01
CA ALA A 18 -8.14 5.17 -2.04
C ALA A 18 -9.32 5.00 -1.06
N ARG A 19 -10.18 4.02 -1.33
CA ARG A 19 -11.34 3.72 -0.47
C ARG A 19 -10.97 2.77 0.67
N LEU A 20 -10.65 3.33 1.84
CA LEU A 20 -10.45 2.57 3.08
C LEU A 20 -11.79 2.10 3.65
N THR A 21 -12.07 0.81 3.58
CA THR A 21 -13.30 0.21 4.14
C THR A 21 -13.12 -0.34 5.56
N ASN A 22 -11.88 -0.66 5.97
CA ASN A 22 -11.59 -1.06 7.34
C ASN A 22 -11.29 0.19 8.21
N PRO A 23 -12.12 0.54 9.20
CA PRO A 23 -11.91 1.71 10.05
C PRO A 23 -10.67 1.60 10.95
N GLN A 24 -10.12 0.40 11.15
CA GLN A 24 -8.91 0.17 11.96
C GLN A 24 -7.61 0.26 11.15
N THR A 25 -7.66 0.61 9.86
CA THR A 25 -6.49 0.61 8.97
C THR A 25 -5.29 1.37 9.55
N LEU A 26 -5.47 2.63 9.96
CA LEU A 26 -4.36 3.44 10.51
C LEU A 26 -3.74 2.80 11.76
N ARG A 27 -4.58 2.28 12.66
CA ARG A 27 -4.13 1.61 13.88
C ARG A 27 -3.29 0.38 13.58
N HIS A 28 -3.76 -0.48 12.67
CA HIS A 28 -3.02 -1.68 12.26
C HIS A 28 -1.66 -1.34 11.62
N LEU A 29 -1.60 -0.27 10.81
CA LEU A 29 -0.34 0.16 10.18
C LEU A 29 0.68 0.65 11.21
N ILE A 30 0.24 1.40 12.23
CA ILE A 30 1.10 1.84 13.33
C ILE A 30 1.57 0.65 14.18
N GLU A 31 0.65 -0.24 14.56
CA GLU A 31 0.96 -1.44 15.37
C GLU A 31 1.91 -2.41 14.66
N ALA A 32 1.96 -2.40 13.32
CA ALA A 32 2.90 -3.21 12.55
C ALA A 32 4.38 -2.80 12.77
N ASN A 33 4.64 -1.60 13.30
CA ASN A 33 5.97 -1.09 13.62
C ASN A 33 6.97 -1.25 12.45
N ARG A 34 6.67 -0.57 11.34
CA ARG A 34 7.49 -0.54 10.12
C ARG A 34 7.73 0.91 9.71
N SER A 35 8.93 1.22 9.22
CA SER A 35 9.28 2.58 8.79
C SER A 35 8.43 3.07 7.61
N ILE A 36 8.10 2.17 6.68
CA ILE A 36 7.22 2.42 5.54
C ILE A 36 6.32 1.20 5.38
N ILE A 37 5.01 1.43 5.31
CA ILE A 37 4.01 0.39 5.10
C ILE A 37 2.78 0.97 4.41
N ALA A 38 2.10 0.17 3.60
CA ALA A 38 0.84 0.51 2.97
C ALA A 38 -0.19 -0.62 3.18
N PRO A 39 -1.48 -0.29 3.33
CA PRO A 39 -2.53 -1.30 3.29
C PRO A 39 -2.70 -1.78 1.84
N MET A 40 -3.04 -3.06 1.66
CA MET A 40 -3.34 -3.61 0.34
C MET A 40 -4.69 -3.08 -0.15
N LEU A 41 -4.68 -2.34 -1.27
CA LEU A 41 -5.88 -1.86 -1.94
C LEU A 41 -5.95 -2.49 -3.33
N VAL A 42 -7.05 -3.20 -3.59
CA VAL A 42 -7.29 -3.88 -4.87
C VAL A 42 -8.50 -3.24 -5.53
N ARG A 43 -8.39 -2.95 -6.83
CA ARG A 43 -9.52 -2.48 -7.61
C ARG A 43 -10.51 -3.64 -7.80
N PRO A 44 -11.79 -3.50 -7.39
CA PRO A 44 -12.76 -4.58 -7.50
C PRO A 44 -12.88 -5.08 -8.94
N LYS A 45 -12.96 -6.40 -9.12
CA LYS A 45 -13.13 -7.10 -10.42
C LYS A 45 -11.96 -6.92 -11.41
N GLU A 46 -10.85 -6.33 -10.97
CA GLU A 46 -9.66 -6.08 -11.77
C GLU A 46 -8.43 -6.72 -11.10
N TYR A 47 -7.31 -6.81 -11.85
CA TYR A 47 -6.02 -7.26 -11.31
C TYR A 47 -5.13 -6.09 -10.84
N TRP A 48 -5.65 -4.87 -10.76
CA TRP A 48 -4.87 -3.69 -10.38
C TRP A 48 -4.92 -3.45 -8.87
N SER A 49 -3.77 -3.17 -8.27
CA SER A 49 -3.61 -2.82 -6.86
C SER A 49 -2.67 -1.62 -6.69
N ASN A 50 -2.48 -1.18 -5.46
CA ASN A 50 -1.59 -0.07 -5.09
C ASN A 50 -0.11 -0.48 -4.90
N PHE A 51 0.32 -1.63 -5.41
CA PHE A 51 1.74 -2.04 -5.34
C PHE A 51 2.18 -2.80 -6.59
N TRP A 52 3.49 -2.79 -6.86
CA TRP A 52 4.13 -3.66 -7.84
C TRP A 52 5.03 -4.66 -7.12
N GLY A 53 4.92 -5.95 -7.47
CA GLY A 53 5.77 -6.99 -6.87
C GLY A 53 7.17 -7.07 -7.48
N THR A 54 7.36 -6.55 -8.69
CA THR A 54 8.67 -6.50 -9.35
C THR A 54 8.68 -5.36 -10.39
N ILE A 55 9.87 -5.10 -10.95
CA ILE A 55 10.11 -4.07 -11.96
C ILE A 55 10.97 -4.64 -13.07
N THR A 56 10.89 -4.05 -14.26
CA THR A 56 11.82 -4.30 -15.36
C THR A 56 13.18 -3.66 -15.06
N ASN A 57 14.22 -4.02 -15.83
CA ASN A 57 15.57 -3.46 -15.66
C ASN A 57 15.65 -1.94 -15.88
N ASP A 58 14.72 -1.39 -16.66
CA ASP A 58 14.56 0.04 -16.93
C ASP A 58 13.59 0.73 -15.93
N GLY A 59 13.15 0.02 -14.88
CA GLY A 59 12.40 0.61 -13.76
C GLY A 59 10.89 0.72 -13.95
N TYR A 60 10.33 0.09 -14.98
CA TYR A 60 8.89 0.06 -15.23
C TYR A 60 8.21 -1.12 -14.53
N TYR A 61 6.88 -1.08 -14.52
CA TYR A 61 6.04 -2.17 -14.03
C TYR A 61 6.43 -3.52 -14.67
N SER A 62 6.61 -4.52 -13.82
CA SER A 62 6.60 -5.92 -14.22
C SER A 62 5.78 -6.73 -13.22
N ARG A 63 5.08 -7.76 -13.69
CA ARG A 63 4.21 -8.58 -12.85
C ARG A 63 5.05 -9.65 -12.14
N SER A 64 5.06 -9.67 -10.81
CA SER A 64 5.72 -10.74 -10.06
C SER A 64 4.95 -12.05 -10.19
N HIS A 65 5.65 -13.18 -10.09
CA HIS A 65 5.04 -14.51 -10.21
C HIS A 65 3.92 -14.75 -9.18
N ASP A 66 4.08 -14.21 -7.97
CA ASP A 66 3.14 -14.35 -6.85
C ASP A 66 2.10 -13.22 -6.75
N TYR A 67 2.11 -12.24 -7.68
CA TYR A 67 1.26 -11.06 -7.60
C TYR A 67 -0.24 -11.40 -7.48
N VAL A 68 -0.71 -12.36 -8.29
CA VAL A 68 -2.13 -12.77 -8.29
C VAL A 68 -2.52 -13.42 -6.97
N GLN A 69 -1.63 -14.23 -6.38
CA GLN A 69 -1.85 -14.88 -5.09
C GLN A 69 -1.92 -13.85 -3.96
N ILE A 70 -1.05 -12.82 -3.99
CA ILE A 70 -1.07 -11.73 -3.01
C ILE A 70 -2.38 -10.95 -3.08
N ILE A 71 -2.81 -10.47 -4.27
CA ILE A 71 -4.01 -9.63 -4.36
C ILE A 71 -5.31 -10.38 -4.03
N LYS A 72 -5.32 -11.70 -4.21
CA LYS A 72 -6.45 -12.57 -3.84
C LYS A 72 -6.38 -13.05 -2.39
N ASN A 73 -5.27 -12.77 -1.69
CA ASN A 73 -5.01 -13.26 -0.34
C ASN A 73 -5.07 -14.80 -0.23
N GLU A 74 -4.46 -15.49 -1.20
CA GLU A 74 -4.45 -16.97 -1.34
C GLU A 74 -3.11 -17.60 -0.89
N ARG A 75 -2.46 -17.03 0.14
CA ARG A 75 -1.20 -17.57 0.68
C ARG A 75 -1.42 -18.64 1.75
#